data_AF-A0A4R1WSL1-F1
#
_entry.id   AF-A0A4R1WSL1-F1
#
_cell.length_a   1.000
_cell.length_b   1.000
_cell.length_c   1.000
_cell.angle_alpha   90.00
_cell.angle_beta   90.00
_cell.angle_gamma   90.00
#
_symmetry.space_group_name_H-M   'P 1'
#
loop_
_entity.id
_entity.type
_entity.pdbx_description
1 polymer ?
#
loop_
_entity_poly.entity_id
_entity_poly.type
_entity_poly.pdbx_seq_one_letter_code
_entity_poly.pdbx_strand_id
1 'polypeptide(L)'
;MPTRAGELSGSVPAGVVALFPFLPGTTPANWPKWPDAVLDELGRVLAALHAVTPSVVLPREHFSLVVVDELRLHLGERIVRSEQAALMDQLERLERLQSAVRRLPQRFVVCHADLAGDNLLVDEHGRLSALDWDSAMLAPAECDLALLLHGEQPVDGHVLRRVLAVYPVDTRLEVDLFAFFLLRRYVSDYTARVVRLLHGSPDTADAEEAREGMRTWGSAQWERLDATLSIARDALQDR
;
A
#
# COMPACT_ATOMS: atom_id res chain seq x y z
N MET A 1 -24.78 -7.46 3.89
CA MET A 1 -26.16 -7.97 3.77
C MET A 1 -27.10 -6.79 3.89
N PRO A 2 -27.95 -6.54 2.90
CA PRO A 2 -28.83 -5.39 2.93
C PRO A 2 -29.89 -5.50 4.04
N THR A 3 -30.32 -4.36 4.58
CA THR A 3 -31.50 -4.27 5.44
C THR A 3 -32.76 -4.64 4.66
N ARG A 4 -33.91 -4.78 5.34
CA ARG A 4 -35.20 -4.99 4.66
C ARG A 4 -35.57 -3.85 3.69
N ALA A 5 -34.98 -2.67 3.88
CA ALA A 5 -35.15 -1.51 3.00
C ALA A 5 -34.11 -1.43 1.87
N GLY A 6 -33.16 -2.37 1.81
CA GLY A 6 -32.12 -2.41 0.77
C GLY A 6 -30.84 -1.65 1.13
N GLU A 7 -30.73 -1.08 2.33
CA GLU A 7 -29.56 -0.30 2.77
C GLU A 7 -28.42 -1.23 3.22
N LEU A 8 -27.15 -0.80 3.08
CA LEU A 8 -25.99 -1.62 3.46
C LEU A 8 -25.56 -1.47 4.93
N SER A 9 -26.11 -0.49 5.63
CA SER A 9 -25.93 -0.25 7.05
C SER A 9 -27.21 0.35 7.64
N GLY A 10 -27.31 0.41 8.96
CA GLY A 10 -28.43 1.03 9.66
C GLY A 10 -27.99 1.70 10.96
N SER A 11 -28.64 2.81 11.31
CA SER A 11 -28.40 3.54 12.55
C SER A 11 -29.17 2.92 13.73
N VAL A 12 -28.48 2.74 14.85
CA VAL A 12 -29.03 2.33 16.14
C VAL A 12 -28.56 3.31 17.22
N PRO A 13 -29.15 3.34 18.43
CA PRO A 13 -28.70 4.26 19.48
C PRO A 13 -27.22 4.17 19.85
N ALA A 14 -26.60 3.00 19.64
CA ALA A 14 -25.18 2.75 19.91
C ALA A 14 -24.24 3.14 18.74
N GLY A 15 -24.76 3.56 17.58
CA GLY A 15 -23.96 3.93 16.42
C GLY A 15 -24.50 3.38 15.10
N VAL A 16 -23.60 3.12 14.15
CA VAL A 16 -23.93 2.52 12.85
C VAL A 16 -23.59 1.04 12.89
N VAL A 17 -24.51 0.19 12.41
CA VAL A 17 -24.31 -1.26 12.30
C VAL A 17 -24.39 -1.66 10.83
N ALA A 18 -23.46 -2.52 10.41
CA ALA A 18 -23.50 -3.20 9.12
C ALA A 18 -23.35 -4.71 9.34
N LEU A 19 -24.10 -5.50 8.57
CA LEU A 19 -24.03 -6.97 8.64
C LEU A 19 -23.27 -7.49 7.42
N PHE A 20 -22.17 -8.17 7.62
CA PHE A 20 -21.38 -8.79 6.55
C PHE A 20 -21.57 -10.31 6.57
N PRO A 21 -21.60 -10.98 5.40
CA PRO A 21 -21.34 -12.41 5.37
C PRO A 21 -20.00 -12.70 6.03
N PHE A 22 -19.92 -13.78 6.79
CA PHE A 22 -18.64 -14.26 7.25
C PHE A 22 -17.80 -14.71 6.05
N LEU A 23 -16.62 -14.12 5.88
CA LEU A 23 -15.67 -14.50 4.84
C LEU A 23 -14.75 -15.59 5.41
N PRO A 24 -14.74 -16.81 4.84
CA PRO A 24 -13.83 -17.86 5.29
C PRO A 24 -12.40 -17.55 4.89
N GLY A 25 -11.45 -18.20 5.55
CA GLY A 25 -10.03 -18.11 5.23
C GLY A 25 -9.20 -17.38 6.29
N THR A 26 -7.90 -17.30 6.02
CA THR A 26 -6.91 -16.67 6.89
C THR A 26 -5.90 -15.91 6.07
N THR A 27 -5.29 -14.87 6.63
CA THR A 27 -4.11 -14.22 6.04
C THR A 27 -2.92 -15.19 6.08
N PRO A 28 -2.34 -15.57 4.92
CA PRO A 28 -1.13 -16.35 4.92
C PRO A 28 0.04 -15.54 5.48
N ALA A 29 0.90 -16.20 6.27
CA ALA A 29 2.10 -15.57 6.82
C ALA A 29 3.08 -15.14 5.71
N ASN A 30 4.05 -14.29 6.08
CA ASN A 30 5.20 -13.90 5.25
C ASN A 30 4.83 -13.15 3.96
N TRP A 31 3.90 -12.19 4.03
CA TRP A 31 3.64 -11.31 2.90
C TRP A 31 4.94 -10.68 2.35
N PRO A 32 5.12 -10.58 1.02
CA PRO A 32 4.26 -11.10 -0.05
C PRO A 32 4.63 -12.52 -0.56
N LYS A 33 5.49 -13.26 0.15
CA LYS A 33 6.01 -14.57 -0.24
C LYS A 33 4.98 -15.67 0.01
N TRP A 34 4.00 -15.75 -0.88
CA TRP A 34 2.93 -16.75 -0.85
C TRP A 34 3.10 -17.81 -1.94
N PRO A 35 2.39 -18.95 -1.84
CA PRO A 35 2.42 -19.98 -2.89
C PRO A 35 2.00 -19.42 -4.25
N ASP A 36 2.65 -19.88 -5.33
CA ASP A 36 2.43 -19.38 -6.69
C ASP A 36 0.96 -19.38 -7.12
N ALA A 37 0.18 -20.39 -6.74
CA ALA A 37 -1.24 -20.44 -7.05
C ALA A 37 -2.06 -19.31 -6.40
N VAL A 38 -1.66 -18.88 -5.19
CA VAL A 38 -2.26 -17.73 -4.50
C VAL A 38 -1.83 -16.43 -5.17
N LEU A 39 -0.58 -16.33 -5.61
CA LEU A 39 -0.09 -15.18 -6.37
C LEU A 39 -0.78 -15.04 -7.73
N ASP A 40 -1.10 -16.15 -8.39
CA ASP A 40 -1.90 -16.16 -9.61
C ASP A 40 -3.34 -15.69 -9.37
N GLU A 41 -3.96 -16.12 -8.26
CA GLU A 41 -5.27 -15.60 -7.84
C GLU A 41 -5.17 -14.09 -7.56
N LEU A 42 -4.12 -13.63 -6.86
CA LEU A 42 -3.91 -12.22 -6.56
C LEU A 42 -3.80 -11.38 -7.83
N GLY A 43 -3.03 -11.84 -8.82
CA GLY A 43 -2.92 -11.15 -10.09
C GLY A 43 -4.24 -11.11 -10.87
N ARG A 44 -5.03 -12.19 -10.84
CA ARG A 44 -6.38 -12.22 -11.43
C ARG A 44 -7.37 -11.30 -10.70
N VAL A 45 -7.29 -11.22 -9.38
CA VAL A 45 -8.13 -10.31 -8.56
C VAL A 45 -7.77 -8.85 -8.84
N LEU A 46 -6.48 -8.51 -8.85
CA LEU A 46 -6.02 -7.16 -9.20
C LEU A 46 -6.45 -6.78 -10.63
N ALA A 47 -6.29 -7.69 -11.60
CA ALA A 47 -6.74 -7.47 -12.97
C ALA A 47 -8.25 -7.22 -13.07
N ALA A 48 -9.04 -8.03 -12.36
CA ALA A 48 -10.49 -7.88 -12.31
C ALA A 48 -10.89 -6.55 -11.65
N LEU A 49 -10.29 -6.21 -10.51
CA LEU A 49 -10.53 -4.96 -9.79
C LEU A 49 -10.20 -3.75 -10.66
N HIS A 50 -9.02 -3.74 -11.28
CA HIS A 50 -8.57 -2.63 -12.12
C HIS A 50 -9.38 -2.47 -13.42
N ALA A 51 -10.16 -3.48 -13.81
CA ALA A 51 -11.09 -3.42 -14.94
C ALA A 51 -12.50 -2.92 -14.55
N VAL A 52 -12.81 -2.80 -13.25
CA VAL A 52 -14.12 -2.35 -12.77
C VAL A 52 -14.38 -0.89 -13.18
N THR A 53 -15.58 -0.65 -13.71
CA THR A 53 -16.15 0.71 -13.76
C THR A 53 -16.94 0.93 -12.47
N PRO A 54 -16.51 1.82 -11.56
CA PRO A 54 -17.16 1.97 -10.28
C PRO A 54 -18.56 2.55 -10.44
N SER A 55 -19.54 1.97 -9.75
CA SER A 55 -20.91 2.49 -9.68
C SER A 55 -21.09 3.54 -8.58
N VAL A 56 -20.05 3.80 -7.80
CA VAL A 56 -20.00 4.78 -6.71
C VAL A 56 -18.93 5.83 -7.02
N VAL A 57 -19.07 7.02 -6.44
CA VAL A 57 -18.03 8.05 -6.53
C VAL A 57 -16.89 7.64 -5.59
N LEU A 58 -15.70 7.48 -6.15
CA LEU A 58 -14.48 7.20 -5.40
C LEU A 58 -13.59 8.46 -5.34
N PRO A 59 -12.83 8.66 -4.24
CA PRO A 59 -11.75 9.63 -4.20
C PRO A 59 -10.79 9.42 -5.36
N ARG A 60 -10.09 10.47 -5.78
CA ARG A 60 -9.17 10.44 -6.91
C ARG A 60 -7.75 10.76 -6.45
N GLU A 61 -6.74 10.08 -6.99
CA GLU A 61 -5.34 10.37 -6.68
C GLU A 61 -4.94 11.74 -7.24
N HIS A 62 -4.26 12.52 -6.39
CA HIS A 62 -3.76 13.87 -6.67
C HIS A 62 -2.25 14.01 -6.47
N PHE A 63 -1.57 12.89 -6.23
CA PHE A 63 -0.18 12.75 -5.83
C PHE A 63 0.12 13.62 -4.61
N SER A 64 -0.74 13.56 -3.60
CA SER A 64 -0.63 14.39 -2.39
C SER A 64 0.64 14.09 -1.60
N LEU A 65 1.21 15.13 -0.99
CA LEU A 65 2.41 15.08 -0.14
C LEU A 65 2.14 15.59 1.29
N VAL A 66 0.90 15.50 1.78
CA VAL A 66 0.55 15.91 3.15
C VAL A 66 1.48 15.29 4.20
N VAL A 67 1.89 14.04 4.00
CA VAL A 67 2.85 13.35 4.87
C VAL A 67 4.22 14.04 4.94
N VAL A 68 4.66 14.69 3.85
CA VAL A 68 5.92 15.45 3.82
C VAL A 68 5.82 16.66 4.74
N ASP A 69 4.69 17.38 4.68
CA ASP A 69 4.44 18.54 5.52
C ASP A 69 4.34 18.14 6.99
N GLU A 70 3.68 17.02 7.29
CA GLU A 70 3.59 16.47 8.65
C GLU A 70 4.96 16.07 9.21
N LEU A 71 5.75 15.29 8.47
CA LEU A 71 7.07 14.86 8.94
C LEU A 71 8.03 16.05 9.14
N ARG A 72 7.92 17.09 8.31
CA ARG A 72 8.71 18.34 8.46
C ARG A 72 8.51 19.00 9.82
N LEU A 73 7.30 18.93 10.39
CA LEU A 73 7.01 19.48 11.72
C LEU A 73 7.80 18.75 12.83
N HIS A 74 8.21 17.51 12.58
CA HIS A 74 8.84 16.65 13.56
C HIS A 74 10.35 16.46 13.36
N LEU A 75 10.97 17.05 12.32
CA LEU A 75 12.41 16.87 12.03
C LEU A 75 13.36 17.31 13.17
N GLY A 76 12.92 18.21 14.05
CA GLY A 76 13.69 18.65 15.23
C GLY A 76 13.61 17.70 16.44
N GLU A 77 12.69 16.74 16.40
CA GLU A 77 12.41 15.85 17.51
C GLU A 77 13.57 14.89 17.77
N ARG A 78 13.79 14.59 19.06
CA ARG A 78 14.90 13.72 19.48
C ARG A 78 14.86 12.33 18.85
N ILE A 79 13.65 11.84 18.57
CA ILE A 79 13.40 10.50 18.02
C ILE A 79 13.82 10.36 16.55
N VAL A 80 13.89 11.46 15.78
CA VAL A 80 14.28 11.44 14.36
C VAL A 80 15.63 12.10 14.08
N ARG A 81 16.23 12.76 15.09
CA ARG A 81 17.44 13.58 14.93
C ARG A 81 18.61 12.84 14.28
N SER A 82 18.81 11.56 14.59
CA SER A 82 19.89 10.75 14.02
C SER A 82 19.71 10.48 12.52
N GLU A 83 18.48 10.50 12.02
CA GLU A 83 18.13 10.21 10.62
C GLU A 83 17.71 11.47 9.85
N GLN A 84 17.78 12.66 10.47
CA GLN A 84 17.23 13.91 9.91
C GLN A 84 17.71 14.21 8.50
N ALA A 85 19.01 14.07 8.23
CA ALA A 85 19.58 14.32 6.89
C ALA A 85 19.03 13.32 5.86
N ALA A 86 18.99 12.03 6.20
CA ALA A 86 18.45 11.00 5.33
C ALA A 86 16.94 11.21 5.06
N LEU A 87 16.17 11.62 6.07
CA LEU A 87 14.77 11.98 5.92
C LEU A 87 14.61 13.14 4.94
N MET A 88 15.37 14.22 5.10
CA MET A 88 15.32 15.36 4.19
C MET A 88 15.61 14.95 2.74
N ASP A 89 16.62 14.10 2.51
CA ASP A 89 16.92 13.56 1.17
C ASP A 89 15.75 12.77 0.58
N GLN A 90 15.05 11.96 1.39
CA GLN A 90 13.87 11.22 0.95
C GLN A 90 12.67 12.12 0.68
N LEU A 91 12.46 13.16 1.48
CA LEU A 91 11.38 14.13 1.25
C LEU A 91 11.59 14.88 -0.06
N GLU A 92 12.81 15.36 -0.32
CA GLU A 92 13.16 15.99 -1.60
C GLU A 92 13.03 15.02 -2.78
N ARG A 93 13.44 13.76 -2.59
CA ARG A 93 13.27 12.70 -3.59
C ARG A 93 11.79 12.49 -3.92
N LEU A 94 10.93 12.47 -2.91
CA LEU A 94 9.49 12.31 -3.08
C LEU A 94 8.85 13.51 -3.80
N GLU A 95 9.28 14.74 -3.51
CA GLU A 95 8.85 15.95 -4.23
C GLU A 95 9.27 15.94 -5.72
N ARG A 96 10.49 15.47 -6.01
CA ARG A 96 10.96 15.27 -7.39
C ARG A 96 10.12 14.21 -8.12
N LEU A 97 9.85 13.09 -7.46
CA LEU A 97 8.98 12.02 -8.00
C LEU A 97 7.56 12.51 -8.26
N GLN A 98 6.96 13.26 -7.32
CA GLN A 98 5.64 13.86 -7.51
C GLN A 98 5.59 14.72 -8.78
N SER A 99 6.62 15.55 -8.97
CA SER A 99 6.73 16.39 -10.15
C SER A 99 6.83 15.56 -11.44
N ALA A 100 7.58 14.46 -11.41
CA ALA A 100 7.72 13.54 -12.55
C ALA A 100 6.40 12.83 -12.88
N VAL A 101 5.78 12.18 -11.90
CA VAL A 101 4.57 11.37 -12.14
C VAL A 101 3.38 12.21 -12.58
N ARG A 102 3.26 13.46 -12.11
CA ARG A 102 2.21 14.38 -12.56
C ARG A 102 2.27 14.72 -14.06
N ARG A 103 3.42 14.51 -14.71
CA ARG A 103 3.59 14.73 -16.16
C ARG A 103 3.35 13.48 -17.00
N LEU A 104 3.25 12.30 -16.38
CA LEU A 104 2.99 11.05 -17.09
C LEU A 104 1.53 10.98 -17.55
N PRO A 105 1.25 10.28 -18.66
CA PRO A 105 -0.12 9.98 -19.06
C PRO A 105 -0.76 9.06 -18.02
N GLN A 106 -1.78 9.54 -17.33
CA GLN A 106 -2.40 8.81 -16.22
C GLN A 106 -3.66 8.06 -16.65
N ARG A 107 -3.65 6.73 -16.54
CA ARG A 107 -4.86 5.89 -16.61
C ARG A 107 -5.24 5.49 -15.19
N PHE A 108 -6.41 5.97 -14.75
CA PHE A 108 -6.89 5.65 -13.41
C PHE A 108 -7.83 4.46 -13.47
N VAL A 109 -7.61 3.54 -12.55
CA VAL A 109 -8.40 2.34 -12.30
C VAL A 109 -8.89 2.37 -10.86
N VAL A 110 -9.84 1.50 -10.51
CA VAL A 110 -10.20 1.29 -9.10
C VAL A 110 -9.02 0.59 -8.42
N CYS A 111 -8.42 1.24 -7.43
CA CYS A 111 -7.38 0.66 -6.59
C CYS A 111 -7.92 0.52 -5.16
N HIS A 112 -7.47 -0.52 -4.47
CA HIS A 112 -7.72 -0.70 -3.05
C HIS A 112 -6.88 0.25 -2.18
N ALA A 113 -5.67 0.58 -2.66
CA ALA A 113 -4.64 1.41 -2.04
C ALA A 113 -4.01 0.88 -0.74
N ASP A 114 -4.49 -0.26 -0.23
CA ASP A 114 -3.91 -0.96 0.93
C ASP A 114 -4.05 -2.48 0.83
N LEU A 115 -3.95 -3.04 -0.39
CA LEU A 115 -4.09 -4.48 -0.64
C LEU A 115 -2.80 -5.24 -0.26
N ALA A 116 -2.46 -5.22 1.02
CA ALA A 116 -1.34 -5.95 1.62
C ALA A 116 -1.83 -7.08 2.53
N GLY A 117 -0.92 -7.91 3.02
CA GLY A 117 -1.21 -9.19 3.69
C GLY A 117 -2.40 -9.18 4.65
N ASP A 118 -2.42 -8.28 5.62
CA ASP A 118 -3.46 -8.23 6.68
C ASP A 118 -4.87 -7.92 6.15
N ASN A 119 -4.97 -7.38 4.94
CA ASN A 119 -6.24 -7.06 4.27
C ASN A 119 -6.66 -8.14 3.26
N LEU A 120 -6.01 -9.30 3.26
CA LEU A 120 -6.28 -10.41 2.34
C LEU A 120 -6.51 -11.72 3.10
N LEU A 121 -7.65 -12.35 2.84
CA LEU A 121 -7.98 -13.70 3.32
C LEU A 121 -7.87 -14.69 2.17
N VAL A 122 -7.21 -15.83 2.42
CA VAL A 122 -7.17 -16.97 1.51
C VAL A 122 -7.98 -18.11 2.11
N ASP A 123 -8.98 -18.60 1.38
CA ASP A 123 -9.77 -19.76 1.80
C ASP A 123 -9.10 -21.09 1.44
N GLU A 124 -9.71 -22.22 1.84
CA GLU A 124 -9.18 -23.57 1.57
C GLU A 124 -9.10 -23.93 0.08
N HIS A 125 -9.78 -23.18 -0.78
CA HIS A 125 -9.78 -23.34 -2.24
C HIS A 125 -8.79 -22.38 -2.92
N GLY A 126 -8.05 -21.59 -2.15
CA GLY A 126 -7.10 -20.60 -2.67
C GLY A 126 -7.76 -19.33 -3.22
N ARG A 127 -9.04 -19.07 -2.89
CA ARG A 127 -9.74 -17.84 -3.31
C ARG A 127 -9.40 -16.70 -2.36
N LEU A 128 -9.19 -15.51 -2.94
CA LEU A 128 -8.87 -14.30 -2.20
C LEU A 128 -10.13 -13.48 -1.90
N SER A 129 -10.21 -12.97 -0.67
CA SER A 129 -11.14 -11.91 -0.28
C SER A 129 -10.36 -10.71 0.26
N ALA A 130 -10.71 -9.51 -0.21
CA ALA A 130 -10.12 -8.26 0.25
C ALA A 130 -10.99 -7.62 1.35
N LEU A 131 -10.32 -7.19 2.42
CA LEU A 131 -10.87 -6.48 3.56
C LEU A 131 -10.43 -5.02 3.52
N ASP A 132 -11.07 -4.16 4.33
CA ASP A 132 -10.67 -2.77 4.54
C ASP A 132 -10.63 -1.90 3.26
N TRP A 133 -11.83 -1.56 2.77
CA TRP A 133 -12.01 -0.74 1.58
C TRP A 133 -11.99 0.77 1.85
N ASP A 134 -11.62 1.23 3.05
CA ASP A 134 -11.70 2.65 3.43
C ASP A 134 -10.72 3.53 2.64
N SER A 135 -9.64 2.93 2.14
CA SER A 135 -8.63 3.60 1.31
C SER A 135 -8.91 3.55 -0.20
N ALA A 136 -10.01 2.90 -0.63
CA ALA A 136 -10.27 2.65 -2.04
C ALA A 136 -10.45 3.96 -2.83
N MET A 137 -9.82 4.01 -4.01
CA MET A 137 -9.75 5.24 -4.80
C MET A 137 -9.53 4.98 -6.29
N LEU A 138 -9.69 6.01 -7.11
CA LEU A 138 -9.23 6.03 -8.49
C LEU A 138 -7.76 6.47 -8.54
N ALA A 139 -6.86 5.56 -8.90
CA ALA A 139 -5.42 5.80 -8.98
C ALA A 139 -4.81 5.01 -10.16
N PRO A 140 -3.55 5.27 -10.53
CA PRO A 140 -2.78 4.37 -11.40
C PRO A 140 -2.68 2.98 -10.76
N ALA A 141 -2.63 1.93 -11.59
CA ALA A 141 -2.58 0.53 -11.14
C ALA A 141 -1.35 0.22 -10.27
N GLU A 142 -0.28 0.98 -10.44
CA GLU A 142 0.93 0.95 -9.64
C GLU A 142 0.68 1.26 -8.17
N CYS A 143 -0.42 1.93 -7.82
CA CYS A 143 -0.82 2.14 -6.43
C CYS A 143 -0.96 0.82 -5.67
N ASP A 144 -1.61 -0.18 -6.28
CA ASP A 144 -1.78 -1.50 -5.68
C ASP A 144 -0.58 -2.41 -6.00
N LEU A 145 -0.08 -2.39 -7.25
CA LEU A 145 1.03 -3.26 -7.66
C LEU A 145 2.33 -2.95 -6.90
N ALA A 146 2.56 -1.70 -6.47
CA ALA A 146 3.71 -1.35 -5.64
C ALA A 146 3.71 -2.08 -4.29
N LEU A 147 2.55 -2.42 -3.73
CA LEU A 147 2.46 -3.11 -2.44
C LEU A 147 3.04 -4.53 -2.48
N LEU A 148 3.16 -5.13 -3.68
CA LEU A 148 3.84 -6.41 -3.90
C LEU A 148 5.35 -6.34 -3.68
N LEU A 149 5.90 -5.12 -3.68
CA LEU A 149 7.31 -4.82 -3.38
C LEU A 149 7.47 -4.17 -1.99
N HIS A 150 6.40 -4.10 -1.20
CA HIS A 150 6.43 -3.63 0.18
C HIS A 150 6.36 -4.84 1.13
N GLY A 151 7.40 -5.02 1.94
CA GLY A 151 7.52 -6.19 2.81
C GLY A 151 8.92 -6.32 3.39
N GLU A 152 9.22 -7.47 3.98
CA GLU A 152 10.54 -7.73 4.55
C GLU A 152 11.65 -7.63 3.49
N GLN A 153 12.71 -6.90 3.82
CA GLN A 153 13.83 -6.65 2.92
C GLN A 153 14.93 -7.72 3.08
N PRO A 154 15.58 -8.19 2.00
CA PRO A 154 15.39 -7.78 0.62
C PRO A 154 14.13 -8.39 0.02
N VAL A 155 13.40 -7.56 -0.72
CA VAL A 155 12.33 -8.06 -1.59
C VAL A 155 12.95 -8.81 -2.77
N ASP A 156 12.31 -9.91 -3.17
CA ASP A 156 12.63 -10.61 -4.40
C ASP A 156 11.64 -10.22 -5.51
N GLY A 157 12.05 -10.39 -6.76
CA GLY A 157 11.20 -10.09 -7.91
C GLY A 157 10.19 -11.17 -8.28
N HIS A 158 10.16 -12.30 -7.56
CA HIS A 158 9.32 -13.44 -7.94
C HIS A 158 7.84 -13.08 -7.86
N VAL A 159 7.42 -12.46 -6.76
CA VAL A 159 6.03 -12.06 -6.51
C VAL A 159 5.52 -11.15 -7.62
N LEU A 160 6.24 -10.05 -7.88
CA LEU A 160 5.81 -9.09 -8.89
C LEU A 160 5.79 -9.73 -10.29
N ARG A 161 6.81 -10.50 -10.67
CA ARG A 161 6.83 -11.21 -11.97
C ARG A 161 5.66 -12.18 -12.10
N ARG A 162 5.36 -12.93 -11.04
CA ARG A 162 4.27 -13.92 -11.06
C ARG A 162 2.91 -13.25 -11.22
N VAL A 163 2.65 -12.20 -10.43
CA VAL A 163 1.43 -11.41 -10.56
C VAL A 163 1.32 -10.78 -11.95
N LEU A 164 2.41 -10.19 -12.47
CA LEU A 164 2.41 -9.55 -13.77
C LEU A 164 2.22 -10.53 -14.94
N ALA A 165 2.62 -11.80 -14.78
CA ALA A 165 2.43 -12.84 -15.81
C ALA A 165 0.96 -13.16 -16.10
N VAL A 166 0.05 -12.90 -15.16
CA VAL A 166 -1.41 -13.07 -15.33
C VAL A 166 -2.16 -11.75 -15.41
N TYR A 167 -1.47 -10.62 -15.25
CA TYR A 167 -2.04 -9.27 -15.27
C TYR A 167 -2.03 -8.68 -16.69
N PRO A 168 -3.06 -7.91 -17.12
CA PRO A 168 -3.22 -7.49 -18.53
C PRO A 168 -2.00 -6.80 -19.13
N VAL A 169 -1.43 -7.41 -20.17
CA VAL A 169 -0.19 -6.98 -20.87
C VAL A 169 -0.31 -5.60 -21.54
N ASP A 170 -1.52 -5.20 -21.90
CA ASP A 170 -1.83 -3.90 -22.50
C ASP A 170 -1.86 -2.76 -21.47
N THR A 171 -1.81 -3.08 -20.17
CA THR A 171 -1.66 -2.07 -19.13
C THR A 171 -0.24 -1.53 -19.15
N ARG A 172 -0.10 -0.29 -19.63
CA ARG A 172 1.15 0.47 -19.55
C ARG A 172 1.44 0.83 -18.09
N LEU A 173 2.57 0.35 -17.58
CA LEU A 173 3.05 0.62 -16.23
C LEU A 173 4.34 1.45 -16.29
N GLU A 174 4.54 2.34 -15.32
CA GLU A 174 5.68 3.26 -15.26
C GLU A 174 6.46 3.10 -13.94
N VAL A 175 7.78 2.89 -14.02
CA VAL A 175 8.65 2.70 -12.83
C VAL A 175 8.61 3.91 -11.89
N ASP A 176 8.45 5.12 -12.43
CA ASP A 176 8.35 6.34 -11.61
C ASP A 176 7.09 6.35 -10.73
N LEU A 177 6.01 5.70 -11.16
CA LEU A 177 4.80 5.53 -10.33
C LEU A 177 5.05 4.53 -9.20
N PHE A 178 5.73 3.39 -9.47
CA PHE A 178 6.19 2.50 -8.40
C PHE A 178 7.06 3.24 -7.39
N ALA A 179 8.04 4.02 -7.86
CA ALA A 179 8.93 4.79 -7.01
C ALA A 179 8.17 5.78 -6.13
N PHE A 180 7.21 6.51 -6.71
CA PHE A 180 6.38 7.46 -5.98
C PHE A 180 5.54 6.77 -4.89
N PHE A 181 4.79 5.71 -5.24
CA PHE A 181 3.91 5.04 -4.29
C PHE A 181 4.67 4.34 -3.17
N LEU A 182 5.77 3.64 -3.50
CA LEU A 182 6.63 3.01 -2.50
C LEU A 182 7.23 4.04 -1.54
N LEU A 183 7.89 5.08 -2.07
CA LEU A 183 8.54 6.07 -1.20
C LEU A 183 7.52 6.82 -0.36
N ARG A 184 6.35 7.17 -0.92
CA ARG A 184 5.27 7.80 -0.16
C ARG A 184 4.80 6.89 0.97
N ARG A 185 4.61 5.59 0.71
CA ARG A 185 4.22 4.62 1.75
C ARG A 185 5.26 4.53 2.85
N TYR A 186 6.55 4.42 2.51
CA TYR A 186 7.62 4.30 3.51
C TYR A 186 7.71 5.55 4.39
N VAL A 187 7.58 6.74 3.80
CA VAL A 187 7.54 8.00 4.53
C VAL A 187 6.29 8.08 5.41
N SER A 188 5.12 7.63 4.95
CA SER A 188 3.89 7.55 5.75
C SER A 188 4.01 6.60 6.92
N ASP A 189 4.53 5.40 6.71
CA ASP A 189 4.70 4.38 7.75
C ASP A 189 5.69 4.82 8.84
N TYR A 190 6.75 5.53 8.43
CA TYR A 190 7.69 6.17 9.36
C TYR A 190 7.02 7.29 10.15
N THR A 191 6.33 8.21 9.45
CA THR A 191 5.68 9.39 10.05
C THR A 191 4.60 8.99 11.05
N ALA A 192 3.76 8.01 10.72
CA ALA A 192 2.72 7.50 11.62
C ALA A 192 3.31 7.00 12.96
N ARG A 193 4.49 6.38 12.93
CA ARG A 193 5.17 5.89 14.13
C ARG A 193 5.87 6.98 14.92
N VAL A 194 6.45 7.98 14.24
CA VAL A 194 6.94 9.21 14.87
C VAL A 194 5.80 9.87 15.65
N VAL A 195 4.65 10.08 15.00
CA VAL A 195 3.46 10.69 15.59
C VAL A 195 2.95 9.87 16.78
N ARG A 196 2.85 8.54 16.64
CA ARG A 196 2.47 7.63 17.75
C ARG A 196 3.41 7.75 18.95
N LEU A 197 4.72 7.79 18.73
CA LEU A 197 5.71 7.95 19.80
C LEU A 197 5.62 9.32 20.50
N LEU A 198 5.26 10.38 19.78
CA LEU A 198 5.12 11.73 20.33
C LEU A 198 3.83 11.93 21.12
N HIS A 199 2.71 11.32 20.69
CA HIS A 199 1.43 11.41 21.39
C HIS A 199 1.33 10.51 22.62
N GLY A 200 2.35 9.69 22.87
CA GLY A 200 2.45 8.80 24.02
C GLY A 200 1.94 7.40 23.70
N SER A 201 2.86 6.44 23.69
CA SER A 201 2.52 5.02 23.63
C SER A 201 1.85 4.56 24.93
N PRO A 202 0.77 3.76 24.87
CA PRO A 202 0.05 3.25 26.05
C PRO A 202 0.93 2.44 27.01
N ASP A 203 2.01 1.80 26.53
CA ASP A 203 3.04 1.16 27.35
C ASP A 203 4.43 1.08 26.65
N THR A 204 5.41 0.45 27.32
CA THR A 204 6.79 0.33 26.82
C THR A 204 6.92 -0.59 25.60
N ALA A 205 6.08 -1.63 25.48
CA ALA A 205 6.12 -2.56 24.37
C ALA A 205 5.60 -1.91 23.10
N ASP A 206 4.53 -1.10 23.22
CA ASP A 206 4.01 -0.26 22.14
C ASP A 206 5.06 0.72 21.61
N ALA A 207 5.81 1.38 22.51
CA ALA A 207 6.88 2.28 22.11
C ALA A 207 8.06 1.55 21.43
N GLU A 208 8.35 0.32 21.84
CA GLU A 208 9.40 -0.49 21.22
C GLU A 208 8.98 -0.96 19.81
N GLU A 209 7.74 -1.43 19.65
CA GLU A 209 7.17 -1.79 18.35
C GLU A 209 7.16 -0.60 17.40
N ALA A 210 6.73 0.59 17.87
CA ALA A 210 6.74 1.79 17.05
C ALA A 210 8.16 2.19 16.62
N ARG A 211 9.17 2.08 17.49
CA ARG A 211 10.57 2.37 17.11
C ARG A 211 11.12 1.37 16.11
N GLU A 212 10.88 0.08 16.32
CA GLU A 212 11.32 -0.94 15.38
C GLU A 212 10.62 -0.77 14.03
N GLY A 213 9.33 -0.47 14.05
CA GLY A 213 8.56 -0.25 12.84
C GLY A 213 8.97 0.99 12.05
N MET A 214 9.52 2.04 12.69
CA MET A 214 10.12 3.18 11.97
C MET A 214 11.23 2.68 11.03
N ARG A 215 12.04 1.75 11.53
CA ARG A 215 13.12 1.14 10.75
C ARG A 215 12.56 0.14 9.73
N THR A 216 11.74 -0.82 10.17
CA THR A 216 11.28 -1.93 9.33
C THR A 216 10.41 -1.49 8.16
N TRP A 217 9.52 -0.52 8.37
CA TRP A 217 8.56 -0.07 7.36
C TRP A 217 8.92 1.29 6.73
N GLY A 218 9.85 2.03 7.35
CA GLY A 218 10.38 3.28 6.84
C GLY A 218 11.83 3.14 6.34
N SER A 219 12.80 3.29 7.24
CA SER A 219 14.19 3.53 6.80
C SER A 219 14.86 2.37 6.08
N ALA A 220 14.67 1.15 6.54
CA ALA A 220 15.17 -0.04 5.83
C ALA A 220 14.54 -0.21 4.44
N GLN A 221 13.33 0.31 4.21
CA GLN A 221 12.65 0.25 2.93
C GLN A 221 13.22 1.27 1.94
N TRP A 222 13.33 2.54 2.34
CA TRP A 222 13.83 3.58 1.43
C TRP A 222 15.33 3.45 1.13
N GLU A 223 16.13 2.90 2.05
CA GLU A 223 17.55 2.62 1.83
C GLU A 223 17.78 1.63 0.69
N ARG A 224 16.78 0.77 0.42
CA ARG A 224 16.84 -0.25 -0.63
C ARG A 224 15.95 0.08 -1.83
N LEU A 225 15.33 1.26 -1.85
CA LEU A 225 14.38 1.64 -2.88
C LEU A 225 14.97 1.51 -4.29
N ASP A 226 16.22 1.91 -4.51
CA ASP A 226 16.85 1.79 -5.84
C ASP A 226 17.04 0.33 -6.29
N ALA A 227 17.35 -0.58 -5.37
CA ALA A 227 17.40 -2.01 -5.66
C ALA A 227 16.01 -2.57 -5.95
N THR A 228 15.00 -2.18 -5.17
CA THR A 228 13.60 -2.52 -5.39
C THR A 228 13.08 -2.03 -6.74
N LEU A 229 13.48 -0.83 -7.16
CA LEU A 229 13.10 -0.27 -8.47
C LEU A 229 13.83 -0.95 -9.63
N SER A 230 15.03 -1.48 -9.41
CA SER A 230 15.67 -2.36 -10.40
C SER A 230 14.84 -3.62 -10.62
N ILE A 231 14.36 -4.25 -9.55
CA ILE A 231 13.48 -5.42 -9.63
C ILE A 231 12.19 -5.08 -10.39
N ALA A 232 11.56 -3.94 -10.08
CA ALA A 232 10.38 -3.48 -10.80
C ALA A 232 10.67 -3.28 -12.31
N ARG A 233 11.79 -2.63 -12.64
CA ARG A 233 12.18 -2.38 -14.03
C ARG A 233 12.39 -3.68 -14.80
N ASP A 234 13.10 -4.63 -14.22
CA ASP A 234 13.35 -5.93 -14.84
C ASP A 234 12.03 -6.68 -15.06
N ALA A 235 11.16 -6.70 -14.04
CA ALA A 235 9.85 -7.34 -14.15
C ALA A 235 8.95 -6.71 -15.21
N LEU A 236 9.05 -5.39 -15.43
CA LEU A 236 8.32 -4.69 -16.49
C LEU A 236 8.90 -4.93 -17.90
N GLN A 237 10.21 -5.17 -18.01
CA GLN A 237 10.87 -5.52 -19.28
C GLN A 237 10.55 -6.95 -19.73
N ASP A 238 10.30 -7.84 -18.77
CA ASP A 238 9.97 -9.25 -19.01
C ASP A 238 8.48 -9.50 -19.40
N ARG A 239 7.64 -8.45 -19.46
CA ARG A 239 6.18 -8.56 -19.70
C ARG A 239 5.80 -8.78 -21.15
#